data_AF-A0A7V0Q478-F1
#
_entry.id   AF-A0A7V0Q478-F1
#
_cell.length_a   1.000
_cell.length_b   1.000
_cell.length_c   1.000
_cell.angle_alpha   90.00
_cell.angle_beta   90.00
_cell.angle_gamma   90.00
#
_symmetry.space_group_name_H-M   'P 1'
#
loop_
_entity.id
_entity.type
_entity.pdbx_description
1 polymer ?
#
loop_
_entity_poly.entity_id
_entity_poly.type
_entity_poly.pdbx_seq_one_letter_code
_entity_poly.pdbx_strand_id
1 'polypeptide(L)' 'MNDAVRAAIGQVVDPQLGRTLEELDAVRAVTVDKGRAVVAVSVADPDYPYGDRLTAAIEEAARSVAGID' A
#
# COMPACT_ATOMS: atom_id res chain seq x y z
N MET A 1 -0.63 -4.32 -14.77
CA MET A 1 -1.26 -4.72 -13.50
C MET A 1 -0.42 -4.29 -12.31
N ASN A 2 0.85 -4.72 -12.22
CA ASN A 2 1.76 -4.31 -11.14
C ASN A 2 1.83 -2.78 -10.98
N ASP A 3 2.07 -2.03 -12.06
CA ASP A 3 2.15 -0.57 -12.01
C ASP A 3 0.83 0.09 -11.57
N ALA A 4 -0.32 -0.48 -11.95
CA ALA A 4 -1.62 0.04 -11.54
C ALA A 4 -1.87 -0.18 -10.04
N VAL A 5 -1.51 -1.36 -9.52
CA VAL A 5 -1.56 -1.66 -8.08
C VAL A 5 -0.60 -0.76 -7.32
N ARG A 6 0.64 -0.59 -7.82
CA ARG A 6 1.62 0.32 -7.22
C ARG A 6 1.13 1.76 -7.18
N ALA A 7 0.54 2.26 -8.26
CA ALA A 7 -0.03 3.60 -8.31
C ALA A 7 -1.20 3.76 -7.33
N ALA A 8 -2.13 2.79 -7.27
CA ALA A 8 -3.25 2.83 -6.34
C ALA A 8 -2.79 2.85 -4.87
N ILE A 9 -1.85 1.97 -4.52
CA ILE A 9 -1.27 1.91 -3.17
C ILE A 9 -0.46 3.18 -2.85
N GLY A 10 0.25 3.74 -3.83
CA GLY A 10 1.03 4.96 -3.68
C GLY A 10 0.20 6.16 -3.21
N GLN A 11 -1.11 6.18 -3.53
CA GLN A 11 -2.04 7.24 -3.13
C GLN A 11 -2.62 7.06 -1.72
N VAL A 12 -2.36 5.94 -1.05
CA VAL A 12 -2.79 5.72 0.34
C VAL A 12 -2.08 6.72 1.25
N VAL A 13 -2.85 7.39 2.12
CA VAL A 13 -2.34 8.38 3.06
C VAL A 13 -1.94 7.69 4.37
N ASP A 14 -0.71 7.92 4.81
CA ASP A 14 -0.23 7.54 6.13
C ASP A 14 -1.01 8.32 7.21
N PRO A 15 -1.75 7.65 8.11
CA PRO A 15 -2.59 8.33 9.10
C PRO A 15 -1.80 9.09 10.18
N GLN A 16 -0.52 8.77 10.39
CA GLN A 16 0.35 9.46 11.34
C GLN A 16 0.96 10.72 10.73
N LEU A 17 1.40 10.64 9.47
CA LEU A 17 2.16 11.69 8.79
C LEU A 17 1.31 12.58 7.88
N GLY A 18 0.12 12.12 7.49
CA GLY A 18 -0.78 12.85 6.59
C GLY A 18 -0.25 13.00 5.16
N ARG A 19 0.69 12.14 4.75
CA ARG A 19 1.32 12.12 3.42
C ARG A 19 1.08 10.80 2.73
N THR A 20 1.13 10.78 1.40
CA THR A 20 0.92 9.55 0.65
C THR A 20 2.13 8.61 0.75
N LEU A 21 1.90 7.31 0.57
CA LEU A 21 2.98 6.32 0.55
C LEU A 21 3.97 6.56 -0.60
N GLU A 22 3.54 7.20 -1.68
CA GLU A 22 4.41 7.64 -2.77
C GLU A 22 5.30 8.82 -2.36
N GLU A 23 4.73 9.85 -1.72
CA GLU A 23 5.49 10.99 -1.20
C GLU A 23 6.54 10.58 -0.15
N LEU A 24 6.23 9.54 0.62
CA LEU A 24 7.11 8.98 1.64
C LEU A 24 8.12 7.97 1.09
N ASP A 25 8.07 7.65 -0.22
CA ASP A 25 8.81 6.54 -0.82
C ASP A 25 8.66 5.24 0.00
N ALA A 26 7.47 4.99 0.53
CA ALA A 26 7.24 3.90 1.47
C ALA A 26 7.00 2.56 0.77
N VAL A 27 6.51 2.58 -0.48
CA VAL A 27 6.25 1.36 -1.27
C VAL A 27 7.57 0.79 -1.80
N ARG A 28 8.02 -0.33 -1.24
CA ARG A 28 9.30 -0.96 -1.59
C ARG A 28 9.15 -1.96 -2.72
N ALA A 29 8.14 -2.80 -2.66
CA ALA A 29 7.88 -3.80 -3.68
C ALA A 29 6.39 -4.03 -3.85
N VAL A 30 6.01 -4.33 -5.09
CA VAL A 30 4.69 -4.83 -5.45
C VAL A 30 4.93 -6.01 -6.39
N THR A 31 4.30 -7.14 -6.10
CA THR A 31 4.23 -8.28 -7.01
C THR A 31 2.78 -8.71 -7.12
N VAL A 32 2.37 -9.12 -8.33
CA VAL A 32 1.01 -9.58 -8.59
C VAL A 32 1.11 -10.93 -9.28
N ASP A 33 0.51 -11.95 -8.68
CA ASP A 33 0.42 -13.29 -9.24
C ASP A 33 -1.02 -13.79 -9.15
N LYS A 34 -1.62 -14.13 -10.30
CA LYS A 34 -2.98 -14.70 -10.41
C LYS A 34 -4.04 -13.95 -9.57
N GLY A 35 -4.02 -12.62 -9.61
CA GLY A 35 -4.96 -11.76 -8.88
C GLY A 35 -4.62 -11.52 -7.41
N ARG A 36 -3.58 -12.16 -6.88
CA ARG A 36 -3.06 -11.88 -5.54
C ARG A 36 -1.94 -10.85 -5.61
N ALA A 37 -2.12 -9.72 -4.94
CA ALA A 37 -1.06 -8.73 -4.74
C ALA A 37 -0.28 -9.04 -3.46
N VAL A 38 1.05 -8.99 -3.53
CA VAL A 38 1.95 -8.96 -2.36
C VAL A 38 2.70 -7.64 -2.38
N VAL A 39 2.64 -6.93 -1.26
CA VAL A 39 3.11 -5.55 -1.15
C VAL A 39 4.06 -5.47 0.03
N ALA A 40 5.24 -4.90 -0.19
CA ALA A 40 6.18 -4.55 0.87
C ALA A 40 6.17 -3.03 1.08
N VAL A 41 5.81 -2.60 2.27
CA VAL A 41 5.81 -1.19 2.68
C VAL A 41 6.78 -1.03 3.85
N SER A 42 7.54 0.05 3.84
CA SER A 42 8.45 0.42 4.92
C SER A 42 7.80 1.51 5.77
N VAL A 43 7.68 1.26 7.06
CA VAL A 43 7.35 2.27 8.06
C VAL A 43 8.59 2.59 8.88
N ALA A 44 8.74 3.83 9.34
CA ALA A 44 9.94 4.29 10.03
C ALA A 44 10.01 3.83 11.50
N ASP A 45 8.86 3.51 12.09
CA ASP A 45 8.72 3.19 13.50
C ASP A 45 8.31 1.71 13.68
N PRO A 46 9.07 0.90 14.43
CA PRO A 46 8.67 -0.46 14.74
C PRO A 46 7.38 -0.55 15.57
N ASP A 47 7.05 0.49 16.35
CA ASP A 47 5.86 0.58 17.20
C ASP A 47 4.74 1.39 16.54
N TYR A 48 4.68 1.39 15.19
CA TYR A 48 3.75 2.20 14.41
C TYR A 48 2.28 1.99 14.84
N PRO A 49 1.63 2.99 15.47
CA PRO A 49 0.37 2.79 16.19
C PRO A 49 -0.83 2.56 15.25
N TYR A 50 -0.69 2.81 13.96
CA TYR A 50 -1.75 2.69 12.96
C TYR A 50 -1.53 1.56 11.95
N GLY A 51 -0.70 0.56 12.28
CA GLY A 51 -0.33 -0.53 11.37
C GLY A 51 -1.54 -1.24 10.75
N ASP A 52 -2.52 -1.62 11.55
CA ASP A 52 -3.73 -2.30 11.08
C ASP A 52 -4.56 -1.40 10.15
N ARG A 53 -4.68 -0.11 10.50
CA ARG A 53 -5.44 0.86 9.70
C ARG A 53 -4.76 1.13 8.35
N LEU A 54 -3.44 1.27 8.36
CA LEU A 54 -2.67 1.45 7.14
C LEU A 54 -2.75 0.20 6.25
N THR A 55 -2.66 -0.99 6.85
CA THR A 55 -2.82 -2.27 6.14
C THR A 55 -4.17 -2.36 5.46
N ALA A 56 -5.26 -2.08 6.18
CA ALA A 56 -6.61 -2.10 5.61
C ALA A 56 -6.78 -1.12 4.43
N ALA A 57 -6.21 0.10 4.55
CA ALA A 57 -6.26 1.09 3.48
C ALA A 57 -5.46 0.66 2.24
N ILE A 58 -4.30 0.01 2.43
CA ILE A 58 -3.50 -0.57 1.34
C ILE A 58 -4.26 -1.69 0.64
N GLU A 59 -4.88 -2.58 1.41
CA GLU A 59 -5.69 -3.67 0.85
C GLU A 59 -6.87 -3.14 0.06
N GLU A 60 -7.60 -2.16 0.58
CA GLU A 60 -8.72 -1.52 -0.13
C GLU A 60 -8.25 -0.86 -1.44
N ALA A 61 -7.16 -0.11 -1.41
CA ALA A 61 -6.58 0.50 -2.59
C ALA A 61 -6.16 -0.55 -3.63
N ALA A 62 -5.53 -1.66 -3.20
CA ALA A 62 -5.15 -2.75 -4.10
C ALA A 62 -6.37 -3.42 -4.75
N ARG A 63 -7.43 -3.72 -3.97
CA ARG A 63 -8.68 -4.32 -4.47
C ARG A 63 -9.46 -3.40 -5.42
N SER A 64 -9.22 -2.09 -5.39
CA SER A 64 -9.82 -1.17 -6.35
C SER A 64 -9.31 -1.38 -7.79
N VAL A 65 -8.16 -2.05 -7.95
CA VAL A 65 -7.61 -2.39 -9.26
C VAL A 65 -8.28 -3.65 -9.79
N ALA A 66 -8.89 -3.53 -10.97
CA ALA A 66 -9.58 -4.65 -11.62
C ALA A 66 -8.68 -5.89 -11.76
N GLY A 67 -9.17 -7.03 -11.28
CA GLY A 67 -8.45 -8.31 -11.32
C GLY A 67 -7.54 -8.57 -10.11
N ILE A 68 -7.69 -7.80 -9.02
CA ILE A 68 -7.13 -8.11 -7.69
C ILE A 68 -8.27 -8.55 -6.76
N ASP A 69 -8.02 -9.60 -5.97
CA ASP A 69 -8.96 -10.18 -4.98
C ASP A 69 -8.64 -9.77 -3.54
#